data_AF-A0A4D4J783-F1
#
_entry.id   AF-A0A4D4J783-F1
#
_cell.length_a   1.000
_cell.length_b   1.000
_cell.length_c   1.000
_cell.angle_alpha   90.00
_cell.angle_beta   90.00
_cell.angle_gamma   90.00
#
_symmetry.space_group_name_H-M   'P 1'
#
loop_
_entity.id
_entity.type
_entity.pdbx_description
1 polymer ?
#
loop_
_entity_poly.entity_id
_entity_poly.type
_entity_poly.pdbx_seq_one_letter_code
_entity_poly.pdbx_strand_id
1 'polypeptide(L)'
;MPTEDVDAVTEAVLTASRLLVAISARSIAAVDESVTLPQFRLLVVLDTRGSLKLSALADHLGVNPSTATRMVDRLIAAGMVARDVNPASRREVVVRLTGEGSRVVRDVTEQRRREISAIVARMPARSRQGLVAALTAFAEAGGEPSARPDPPA
;
A
#
# COMPACT_ATOMS: atom_id res chain seq x y z
N MET A 1 33.64 -5.24 -3.63
CA MET A 1 33.13 -5.36 -5.01
C MET A 1 31.66 -5.83 -5.10
N PRO A 2 31.14 -6.84 -4.37
CA PRO A 2 29.68 -7.08 -4.31
C PRO A 2 28.96 -6.22 -3.26
N THR A 3 29.61 -5.98 -2.11
CA THR A 3 29.06 -5.20 -0.99
C THR A 3 28.97 -3.70 -1.29
N GLU A 4 29.93 -3.14 -2.02
CA GLU A 4 29.91 -1.71 -2.42
C GLU A 4 28.74 -1.36 -3.34
N ASP A 5 28.28 -2.31 -4.16
CA ASP A 5 27.09 -2.14 -5.02
C ASP A 5 25.80 -2.18 -4.17
N VAL A 6 25.72 -3.08 -3.19
CA VAL A 6 24.57 -3.17 -2.27
C VAL A 6 24.42 -1.89 -1.44
N ASP A 7 25.51 -1.33 -0.92
CA ASP A 7 25.44 -0.09 -0.12
C ASP A 7 25.02 1.11 -0.99
N ALA A 8 25.58 1.24 -2.19
CA ALA A 8 25.21 2.30 -3.13
C ALA A 8 23.72 2.21 -3.55
N VAL A 9 23.25 0.99 -3.85
CA VAL A 9 21.82 0.74 -4.14
C VAL A 9 20.96 1.05 -2.92
N THR A 10 21.39 0.67 -1.73
CA THR A 10 20.65 0.93 -0.48
C THR A 10 20.49 2.42 -0.24
N GLU A 11 21.54 3.22 -0.38
CA GLU A 11 21.47 4.67 -0.24
C GLU A 11 20.58 5.34 -1.31
N ALA A 12 20.64 4.85 -2.55
CA ALA A 12 19.75 5.30 -3.61
C ALA A 12 18.28 4.99 -3.30
N VAL A 13 17.99 3.78 -2.81
CA VAL A 13 16.66 3.36 -2.38
C VAL A 13 16.19 4.17 -1.18
N LEU A 14 17.03 4.42 -0.18
CA LEU A 14 16.69 5.27 0.97
C LEU A 14 16.33 6.69 0.51
N THR A 15 17.10 7.27 -0.39
CA THR A 15 16.83 8.59 -0.96
C THR A 15 15.52 8.62 -1.75
N ALA A 16 15.31 7.63 -2.63
CA ALA A 16 14.07 7.50 -3.40
C ALA A 16 12.86 7.26 -2.49
N SER A 17 13.01 6.45 -1.42
CA SER A 17 11.94 6.13 -0.49
C SER A 17 11.42 7.36 0.24
N ARG A 18 12.29 8.30 0.63
CA ARG A 18 11.89 9.58 1.24
C ARG A 18 10.96 10.36 0.32
N LEU A 19 11.28 10.42 -0.97
CA LEU A 19 10.43 11.07 -1.97
C LEU A 19 9.10 10.33 -2.14
N LEU A 20 9.13 9.00 -2.24
CA LEU A 20 7.92 8.18 -2.39
C LEU A 20 7.00 8.27 -1.17
N VAL A 21 7.54 8.31 0.04
CA VAL A 21 6.79 8.53 1.28
C VAL A 21 6.15 9.91 1.29
N ALA A 22 6.88 10.96 0.88
CA ALA A 22 6.34 12.31 0.80
C ALA A 22 5.20 12.42 -0.24
N ILE A 23 5.35 11.80 -1.41
CA ILE A 23 4.27 11.71 -2.42
C ILE A 23 3.07 10.97 -1.84
N SER A 24 3.32 9.85 -1.16
CA SER A 24 2.26 9.05 -0.54
C SER A 24 1.46 9.85 0.48
N ALA A 25 2.14 10.56 1.39
CA ALA A 25 1.51 11.40 2.40
C ALA A 25 0.67 12.53 1.78
N ARG A 26 1.21 13.24 0.78
CA ARG A 26 0.46 14.30 0.08
C ARG A 26 -0.75 13.74 -0.68
N SER A 27 -0.61 12.58 -1.31
CA SER A 27 -1.71 11.95 -2.05
C SER A 27 -2.86 11.54 -1.12
N ILE A 28 -2.53 11.05 0.07
CA ILE A 28 -3.52 10.71 1.09
C ILE A 28 -4.23 11.98 1.58
N ALA A 29 -3.45 12.98 2.02
CA ALA A 29 -4.00 14.24 2.53
C ALA A 29 -4.85 15.01 1.50
N ALA A 30 -4.55 14.89 0.21
CA ALA A 30 -5.33 15.50 -0.86
C ALA A 30 -6.70 14.84 -1.09
N VAL A 31 -6.88 13.60 -0.65
CA VAL A 31 -8.14 12.84 -0.80
C VAL A 31 -8.93 12.85 0.49
N ASP A 32 -8.28 12.58 1.62
CA ASP A 32 -8.87 12.58 2.96
C ASP A 32 -7.80 12.87 4.02
N GLU A 33 -7.87 14.05 4.62
CA GLU A 33 -6.92 14.49 5.66
C GLU A 33 -7.05 13.72 6.99
N SER A 34 -8.17 13.03 7.21
CA SER A 34 -8.40 12.24 8.42
C SER A 34 -7.74 10.86 8.37
N VAL A 35 -7.32 10.40 7.18
CA VAL A 35 -6.67 9.11 6.99
C VAL A 35 -5.16 9.24 7.19
N THR A 36 -4.63 8.48 8.14
CA THR A 36 -3.18 8.40 8.36
C THR A 36 -2.51 7.39 7.42
N LEU A 37 -1.19 7.52 7.21
CA LEU A 37 -0.44 6.58 6.35
C LEU A 37 -0.58 5.10 6.77
N PRO A 38 -0.52 4.71 8.07
CA PRO A 38 -0.76 3.32 8.48
C PRO A 38 -2.19 2.84 8.22
N GLN A 39 -3.19 3.70 8.40
CA GLN A 39 -4.58 3.37 8.08
C GLN A 39 -4.77 3.20 6.57
N PHE A 40 -4.19 4.07 5.75
CA PHE A 40 -4.21 3.90 4.30
C PHE A 40 -3.53 2.58 3.88
N ARG A 41 -2.40 2.23 4.49
CA ARG A 41 -1.73 0.95 4.24
C ARG A 41 -2.63 -0.24 4.54
N LEU A 42 -3.41 -0.17 5.62
CA LEU A 42 -4.44 -1.18 5.93
C LEU A 42 -5.48 -1.30 4.82
N LEU A 43 -5.99 -0.16 4.31
CA LEU A 43 -6.94 -0.17 3.20
C LEU A 43 -6.35 -0.82 1.94
N VAL A 44 -5.10 -0.47 1.59
CA VAL A 44 -4.39 -1.09 0.45
C VAL A 44 -4.24 -2.60 0.63
N VAL A 45 -3.88 -3.07 1.83
CA VAL A 45 -3.76 -4.52 2.09
C VAL A 45 -5.09 -5.24 1.86
N LEU A 46 -6.20 -4.67 2.32
CA LEU A 46 -7.53 -5.24 2.08
C LEU A 46 -7.99 -5.13 0.62
N ASP A 47 -7.61 -4.08 -0.09
CA ASP A 47 -7.89 -3.92 -1.52
C ASP A 47 -7.21 -5.02 -2.33
N THR A 48 -5.94 -5.30 -2.02
CA THR A 48 -5.15 -6.27 -2.79
C THR A 48 -5.41 -7.72 -2.40
N ARG A 49 -5.71 -8.00 -1.12
CA ARG A 49 -5.85 -9.38 -0.60
C ARG A 49 -7.29 -9.79 -0.31
N GLY A 50 -8.25 -8.87 -0.48
CA GLY A 50 -9.64 -9.08 -0.11
C GLY A 50 -9.86 -9.10 1.40
N SER A 51 -10.93 -9.75 1.83
CA SER A 51 -11.29 -9.84 3.24
C SER A 51 -10.30 -10.67 4.05
N LEU A 52 -9.83 -10.16 5.19
CA LEU A 52 -8.83 -10.83 6.02
C LEU A 52 -9.27 -10.95 7.48
N LYS A 53 -8.78 -11.99 8.17
CA LYS A 53 -8.84 -12.05 9.63
C LYS A 53 -7.99 -10.92 10.22
N LEU A 54 -8.36 -10.45 11.41
CA LEU A 54 -7.63 -9.37 12.09
C LEU A 54 -6.16 -9.73 12.38
N SER A 55 -5.89 -11.00 12.72
CA SER A 55 -4.51 -11.49 12.92
C SER A 55 -3.69 -11.42 11.64
N ALA A 56 -4.21 -11.96 10.53
CA ALA A 56 -3.54 -11.90 9.23
C ALA A 56 -3.33 -10.44 8.76
N LEU A 57 -4.28 -9.56 9.04
CA LEU A 57 -4.15 -8.13 8.76
C LEU A 57 -3.02 -7.49 9.58
N ALA A 58 -2.90 -7.85 10.86
CA ALA A 58 -1.81 -7.37 11.72
C ALA A 58 -0.43 -7.84 11.20
N ASP A 59 -0.33 -9.11 10.79
CA ASP A 59 0.89 -9.70 10.22
C ASP A 59 1.32 -8.97 8.95
N HIS A 60 0.39 -8.72 8.02
CA HIS A 60 0.69 -7.96 6.79
C HIS A 60 1.08 -6.51 7.03
N LEU A 61 0.64 -5.92 8.15
CA LEU A 61 0.98 -4.56 8.53
C LEU A 61 2.27 -4.49 9.35
N GLY A 62 2.81 -5.62 9.81
CA GLY A 62 3.97 -5.65 10.70
C GLY A 62 3.70 -4.97 12.05
N VAL A 63 2.46 -4.98 12.53
CA VAL A 63 2.06 -4.36 13.80
C VAL A 63 1.46 -5.39 14.75
N ASN A 64 1.46 -5.10 16.05
CA ASN A 64 0.79 -5.96 17.01
C ASN A 64 -0.75 -5.95 16.81
N PRO A 65 -1.46 -7.03 17.23
CA PRO A 65 -2.91 -7.14 17.05
C PRO A 65 -3.69 -5.97 17.66
N SER A 66 -3.28 -5.46 18.83
CA SER A 66 -3.98 -4.34 19.48
C SER A 66 -3.97 -3.06 18.63
N THR A 67 -2.89 -2.84 17.89
CA THR A 67 -2.73 -1.68 17.00
C THR A 67 -3.59 -1.85 15.76
N ALA A 68 -3.61 -3.05 15.18
CA ALA A 68 -4.51 -3.38 14.08
C ALA A 68 -5.98 -3.20 14.48
N THR A 69 -6.40 -3.69 15.66
CA THR A 69 -7.77 -3.50 16.19
C THR A 69 -8.15 -2.02 16.23
N ARG A 70 -7.31 -1.18 16.83
CA ARG A 70 -7.58 0.27 16.93
C ARG A 70 -7.68 0.95 15.57
N MET A 71 -6.85 0.55 14.60
CA MET A 71 -6.94 1.09 13.23
C MET A 71 -8.24 0.65 12.55
N VAL A 72 -8.60 -0.62 12.67
CA VAL A 72 -9.87 -1.15 12.13
C VAL A 72 -11.06 -0.43 12.75
N ASP A 73 -11.13 -0.28 14.07
CA ASP A 73 -12.26 0.39 14.73
C ASP A 73 -12.44 1.82 14.25
N ARG A 74 -11.35 2.57 14.08
CA ARG A 74 -11.38 3.94 13.51
C ARG A 74 -11.87 3.94 12.07
N LEU A 75 -11.44 3.00 11.26
CA LEU A 75 -11.86 2.89 9.86
C LEU A 75 -13.31 2.40 9.70
N ILE A 76 -13.82 1.62 10.67
CA ILE A 76 -15.25 1.28 10.76
C ILE A 76 -16.06 2.52 11.08
N ALA A 77 -15.63 3.31 12.07
CA ALA A 77 -16.27 4.57 12.43
C ALA A 77 -16.28 5.57 11.27
N ALA A 78 -15.24 5.56 10.44
CA ALA A 78 -15.15 6.34 9.19
C ALA A 78 -15.89 5.69 7.99
N GLY A 79 -16.52 4.53 8.16
CA GLY A 79 -17.28 3.85 7.10
C GLY A 79 -16.44 3.23 5.98
N MET A 80 -15.11 3.13 6.13
CA MET A 80 -14.19 2.64 5.10
C MET A 80 -13.97 1.13 5.14
N VAL A 81 -14.15 0.51 6.31
CA VAL A 81 -14.07 -0.95 6.47
C VAL A 81 -15.29 -1.46 7.23
N ALA A 82 -15.59 -2.74 7.06
CA ALA A 82 -16.65 -3.44 7.78
C ALA A 82 -16.14 -4.76 8.33
N ARG A 83 -16.73 -5.20 9.44
CA ARG A 83 -16.59 -6.57 9.95
C ARG A 83 -17.71 -7.43 9.38
N ASP A 84 -17.34 -8.61 8.92
CA ASP A 84 -18.28 -9.59 8.38
C ASP A 84 -18.06 -10.96 9.03
N VAL A 85 -19.10 -11.78 8.99
CA VAL A 85 -18.98 -13.18 9.40
C VAL A 85 -18.26 -13.94 8.30
N ASN A 86 -17.21 -14.69 8.65
CA ASN A 86 -16.47 -15.47 7.67
C ASN A 86 -17.42 -16.48 6.98
N PRO A 87 -17.57 -16.42 5.64
CA PRO A 87 -18.45 -17.34 4.90
C PRO A 87 -18.08 -18.81 5.09
N ALA A 88 -16.79 -19.10 5.30
CA ALA A 88 -16.27 -20.45 5.50
C ALA A 88 -16.40 -20.95 6.95
N SER A 89 -16.59 -20.05 7.92
CA SER A 89 -16.73 -20.40 9.34
C SER A 89 -17.45 -19.29 10.09
N ARG A 90 -18.71 -19.50 10.44
CA ARG A 90 -19.52 -18.48 11.15
C ARG A 90 -18.97 -18.06 12.52
N ARG A 91 -17.94 -18.76 13.02
CA ARG A 91 -17.24 -18.45 14.27
C ARG A 91 -16.10 -17.45 14.11
N GLU A 92 -15.75 -17.08 12.88
CA GLU A 92 -14.64 -16.19 12.60
C GLU A 92 -15.14 -14.87 12.00
N VAL A 93 -14.53 -13.77 12.43
CA VAL A 93 -14.81 -12.43 11.91
C VAL A 93 -13.70 -12.01 10.96
N VAL A 94 -14.08 -11.52 9.79
CA VAL A 94 -13.17 -10.95 8.80
C VAL A 94 -13.40 -9.44 8.68
N VAL A 95 -12.38 -8.73 8.27
CA VAL A 95 -12.43 -7.30 7.93
C VAL A 95 -12.37 -7.18 6.42
N ARG A 96 -13.23 -6.35 5.83
CA ARG A 96 -13.27 -6.07 4.40
C ARG A 96 -13.42 -4.58 4.13
N LEU A 97 -13.03 -4.14 2.93
CA LEU A 97 -13.36 -2.80 2.47
C LEU A 97 -14.87 -2.63 2.29
N THR A 98 -15.34 -1.41 2.54
CA THR A 98 -16.62 -0.93 2.00
C THR A 98 -16.39 -0.29 0.62
N GLY A 99 -17.46 0.10 -0.06
CA GLY A 99 -17.34 0.88 -1.30
C GLY A 99 -16.57 2.19 -1.09
N GLU A 100 -16.73 2.82 0.08
CA GLU A 100 -16.01 4.04 0.44
C GLU A 100 -14.51 3.78 0.65
N GLY A 101 -14.15 2.69 1.34
CA GLY A 101 -12.75 2.31 1.49
C GLY A 101 -12.06 2.04 0.15
N SER A 102 -12.72 1.30 -0.76
CA SER A 102 -12.21 1.07 -2.11
C SER A 102 -12.09 2.36 -2.93
N ARG A 103 -13.04 3.30 -2.75
CA ARG A 103 -13.00 4.62 -3.38
C ARG A 103 -11.75 5.39 -2.96
N VAL A 104 -11.48 5.46 -1.66
CA VAL A 104 -10.29 6.14 -1.10
C VAL A 104 -9.00 5.52 -1.64
N VAL A 105 -8.88 4.19 -1.66
CA VAL A 105 -7.69 3.51 -2.21
C VAL A 105 -7.44 3.89 -3.66
N ARG A 106 -8.49 3.83 -4.50
CA ARG A 106 -8.40 4.19 -5.92
C ARG A 106 -8.02 5.66 -6.10
N ASP A 107 -8.69 6.58 -5.42
CA ASP A 107 -8.52 8.02 -5.62
C ASP A 107 -7.10 8.46 -5.18
N VAL A 108 -6.59 7.93 -4.05
CA VAL A 108 -5.21 8.17 -3.59
C VAL A 108 -4.18 7.57 -4.55
N THR A 109 -4.45 6.37 -5.06
CA THR A 109 -3.55 5.69 -6.01
C THR A 109 -3.45 6.45 -7.32
N GLU A 110 -4.56 6.99 -7.83
CA GLU A 110 -4.56 7.81 -9.04
C GLU A 110 -3.86 9.17 -8.83
N GLN A 111 -4.04 9.81 -7.67
CA GLN A 111 -3.29 11.01 -7.33
C GLN A 111 -1.78 10.73 -7.29
N ARG A 112 -1.38 9.64 -6.63
CA ARG A 112 0.01 9.21 -6.56
C ARG A 112 0.58 8.88 -7.94
N ARG A 113 -0.20 8.20 -8.79
CA ARG A 113 0.17 7.87 -10.18
C ARG A 113 0.49 9.14 -10.98
N ARG A 114 -0.33 10.18 -10.86
CA ARG A 114 -0.11 11.47 -11.55
C ARG A 114 1.22 12.10 -11.14
N GLU A 115 1.49 12.19 -9.84
CA GLU A 115 2.75 12.77 -9.33
C GLU A 115 3.97 11.95 -9.74
N ILE A 116 3.93 10.62 -9.58
CA ILE A 116 5.03 9.73 -9.99
C ILE A 116 5.27 9.85 -11.50
N SER A 117 4.22 9.87 -12.31
CA SER A 117 4.33 9.98 -13.77
C SER A 117 4.99 11.30 -14.20
N ALA A 118 4.68 12.41 -13.53
CA ALA A 118 5.32 13.70 -13.78
C ALA A 118 6.82 13.71 -13.39
N ILE A 119 7.21 12.96 -12.35
CA ILE A 119 8.62 12.78 -11.98
C ILE A 119 9.34 11.93 -13.02
N VAL A 120 8.78 10.78 -13.38
CA VAL A 120 9.36 9.86 -14.39
C VAL A 120 9.51 10.55 -15.74
N ALA A 121 8.53 11.37 -16.15
CA ALA A 121 8.60 12.14 -17.40
C ALA A 121 9.79 13.12 -17.47
N ARG A 122 10.28 13.60 -16.32
CA ARG A 122 11.46 14.48 -16.24
C ARG A 122 12.79 13.73 -16.18
N MET A 123 12.76 12.42 -15.93
CA MET A 123 13.99 11.62 -15.94
C MET A 123 14.53 11.49 -17.36
N PRO A 124 15.85 11.58 -17.59
CA PRO A 124 16.47 11.26 -18.87
C PRO A 124 16.10 9.83 -19.32
N ALA A 125 15.88 9.61 -20.62
CA ALA A 125 15.45 8.31 -21.14
C ALA A 125 16.42 7.16 -20.76
N ARG A 126 17.73 7.41 -20.79
CA ARG A 126 18.76 6.46 -20.34
C ARG A 126 18.58 6.02 -18.89
N SER A 127 18.14 6.91 -18.01
CA SER A 127 17.95 6.62 -16.58
C SER A 127 16.68 5.81 -16.31
N ARG A 128 15.80 5.64 -17.32
CA ARG A 128 14.61 4.78 -17.23
C ARG A 128 14.89 3.34 -17.67
N GLN A 129 16.00 3.11 -18.39
CA GLN A 129 16.39 1.78 -18.85
C GLN A 129 16.64 0.88 -17.63
N GLY A 130 16.08 -0.33 -17.65
CA GLY A 130 16.20 -1.30 -16.55
C GLY A 130 15.40 -0.99 -15.28
N LEU A 131 14.82 0.22 -15.14
CA LEU A 131 14.14 0.63 -13.91
C LEU A 131 12.91 -0.23 -13.59
N VAL A 132 12.15 -0.64 -14.61
CA VAL A 132 11.01 -1.55 -14.43
C VAL A 132 11.47 -2.88 -13.83
N ALA A 133 12.47 -3.52 -14.43
CA ALA A 133 12.99 -4.80 -13.94
C ALA A 133 13.54 -4.68 -12.51
N ALA A 134 14.30 -3.62 -12.21
CA ALA A 134 14.86 -3.39 -10.88
C ALA A 134 13.78 -3.15 -9.82
N LEU A 135 12.78 -2.30 -10.10
CA LEU A 135 11.69 -2.02 -9.15
C LEU A 135 10.74 -3.21 -8.97
N THR A 136 10.49 -3.99 -10.02
CA THR A 136 9.71 -5.23 -9.92
C THR A 136 10.44 -6.24 -9.04
N ALA A 137 11.72 -6.49 -9.27
CA ALA A 137 12.51 -7.39 -8.43
C ALA A 137 12.58 -6.90 -6.96
N PHE A 138 12.71 -5.59 -6.75
CA PHE A 138 12.68 -5.00 -5.40
C PHE A 138 11.33 -5.21 -4.70
N ALA A 139 10.22 -5.01 -5.42
CA ALA A 139 8.87 -5.22 -4.87
C ALA A 139 8.60 -6.70 -4.54
N GLU A 140 9.00 -7.62 -5.44
CA GLU A 140 8.90 -9.07 -5.23
C GLU A 140 9.73 -9.53 -4.02
N ALA A 141 10.97 -9.07 -3.90
CA ALA A 141 11.83 -9.37 -2.75
C ALA A 141 11.24 -8.84 -1.43
N GLY A 142 10.49 -7.73 -1.47
CA GLY A 142 9.76 -7.18 -0.34
C GLY A 142 8.39 -7.83 -0.07
N GLY A 143 7.95 -8.76 -0.91
CA GLY A 143 6.62 -9.39 -0.80
C GLY A 143 5.44 -8.44 -1.08
N GLU A 144 5.69 -7.33 -1.80
CA GLU A 144 4.69 -6.35 -2.15
C GLU A 144 3.93 -6.77 -3.43
N PRO A 145 2.59 -6.93 -3.37
CA PRO A 145 1.81 -7.25 -4.55
C PRO A 145 1.80 -6.11 -5.61
N SER A 146 1.46 -6.46 -6.86
CA SER A 146 1.28 -5.47 -7.93
C SER A 146 0.19 -4.45 -7.59
N ALA A 147 0.49 -3.16 -7.84
CA ALA A 147 -0.47 -2.06 -7.67
C ALA A 147 -1.59 -2.04 -8.74
N ARG A 148 -1.49 -2.86 -9.80
CA ARG A 148 -2.62 -3.17 -10.67
C ARG A 148 -3.17 -4.54 -10.24
N PRO A 149 -4.48 -4.67 -9.98
CA PRO A 149 -5.08 -5.99 -9.91
C PRO A 149 -4.85 -6.69 -11.25
N ASP A 150 -4.54 -7.99 -11.21
CA ASP A 150 -4.53 -8.80 -12.42
C ASP A 150 -5.90 -8.67 -13.12
N PRO A 151 -5.95 -8.54 -14.45
CA PRO A 151 -7.23 -8.61 -15.15
C PRO A 151 -7.92 -9.93 -14.76
N PRO A 152 -9.25 -9.95 -14.56
CA PRO A 152 -9.95 -11.21 -14.33
C PRO A 152 -9.66 -12.15 -15.50
N ALA A 153 -9.34 -13.40 -15.16
CA ALA A 153 -9.11 -14.48 -16.12
C ALA A 153 -10.32 -14.69 -17.04
#